data_AF-A0A561D8E1-F1
#
_entry.id   AF-A0A561D8E1-F1
#
_cell.length_a   1.000
_cell.length_b   1.000
_cell.length_c   1.000
_cell.angle_alpha   90.00
_cell.angle_beta   90.00
_cell.angle_gamma   90.00
#
_symmetry.space_group_name_H-M   'P 1'
#
loop_
_entity.id
_entity.type
_entity.pdbx_description
1 polymer ?
#
loop_
_entity_poly.entity_id
_entity_poly.type
_entity_poly.pdbx_seq_one_letter_code
_entity_poly.pdbx_strand_id
1 'polypeptide(L)'
;MIKSVVSIEYQELQKEIIKLQEQWKLQIEWKPFKINFDQAEAGAPIAELAEFELDIPRYKRWIMELIDLMIEFKPELELELSKILSLLTEETLINWFGEAFFVDYTYFKRFSEEHEILESIPQFLAEVALRPFLKVIAEKAQPEVERMNISEYCPVCFEPVRLATLDEEGKKVIQCPRCHAHWHAKRLECSHCGNEDHTTIHFLSIEGESAMQIQVCEQCNGYIKIIDTKQFITKPSVALLDLLSIHLDIFAQDNGYSPVREKKVIH
;
A
#
# COMPACT_ATOMS: atom_id res chain seq x y z
N MET A 1 20.43 1.61 -14.53
CA MET A 1 19.92 2.48 -13.46
C MET A 1 18.47 2.77 -13.82
N ILE A 2 17.51 2.32 -13.02
CA ILE A 2 16.08 2.50 -13.31
C ILE A 2 15.81 4.01 -13.31
N LYS A 3 15.26 4.54 -14.41
CA LYS A 3 14.87 5.94 -14.49
C LYS A 3 13.47 6.07 -13.90
N SER A 4 13.37 6.15 -12.58
CA SER A 4 12.08 6.47 -11.97
C SER A 4 11.64 7.87 -12.41
N VAL A 5 10.36 8.02 -12.74
CA VAL A 5 9.73 9.32 -13.06
C VAL A 5 9.48 10.16 -11.81
N VAL A 6 9.69 9.58 -10.62
CA VAL A 6 9.57 10.24 -9.33
C VAL A 6 10.83 11.06 -9.03
N SER A 7 10.68 12.31 -8.56
CA SER A 7 11.83 13.15 -8.24
C SER A 7 12.71 12.52 -7.14
N ILE A 8 14.02 12.73 -7.22
CA ILE A 8 14.99 12.20 -6.22
C ILE A 8 14.63 12.70 -4.82
N GLU A 9 14.28 13.98 -4.70
CA GLU A 9 13.85 14.59 -3.43
C GLU A 9 12.64 13.87 -2.81
N TYR A 10 11.61 13.54 -3.61
CA TYR A 10 10.46 12.81 -3.10
C TYR A 10 10.80 11.36 -2.75
N GLN A 11 11.71 10.72 -3.48
CA GLN A 11 12.22 9.39 -3.11
C GLN A 11 12.94 9.42 -1.75
N GLU A 12 13.73 10.45 -1.47
CA GLU A 12 14.39 10.60 -0.16
C GLU A 12 13.38 10.86 0.97
N LEU A 13 12.39 11.73 0.75
CA LEU A 13 11.30 11.93 1.72
C LEU A 13 10.61 10.59 2.05
N GLN A 14 10.29 9.79 1.03
CA GLN A 14 9.62 8.50 1.23
C GLN A 14 10.49 7.50 2.00
N LYS A 15 11.82 7.52 1.81
CA LYS A 15 12.74 6.68 2.61
C LYS A 15 12.72 7.07 4.09
N GLU A 16 12.77 8.36 4.42
CA GLU A 16 12.70 8.81 5.82
C GLU A 16 11.31 8.53 6.43
N ILE A 17 10.21 8.65 5.67
CA ILE A 17 8.88 8.23 6.11
C ILE A 17 8.85 6.74 6.43
N ILE A 18 9.39 5.89 5.56
CA ILE A 18 9.45 4.44 5.79
C ILE A 18 10.24 4.13 7.07
N LYS A 19 11.35 4.84 7.29
CA LYS A 19 12.17 4.71 8.51
C LYS A 19 11.41 5.14 9.77
N LEU A 20 10.67 6.25 9.73
CA LEU A 20 9.78 6.65 10.83
C LEU A 20 8.74 5.56 11.11
N GLN A 21 8.10 5.01 10.08
CA GLN A 21 7.12 3.93 10.27
C GLN A 21 7.71 2.69 10.93
N GLU A 22 8.94 2.29 10.59
CA GLU A 22 9.59 1.16 11.26
C GLU A 22 9.92 1.49 12.73
N GLN A 23 10.29 2.74 13.05
CA GLN A 23 10.49 3.17 14.44
C GLN A 23 9.17 3.20 15.24
N TRP A 24 8.09 3.70 14.64
CA TRP A 24 6.76 3.73 15.24
C TRP A 24 6.22 2.33 15.52
N LYS A 25 6.41 1.41 14.57
CA LYS A 25 6.02 0.01 14.70
C LYS A 25 6.62 -0.65 15.95
N LEU A 26 7.88 -0.34 16.30
CA LEU A 26 8.53 -0.85 17.51
C LEU A 26 7.89 -0.36 18.82
N GLN A 27 7.11 0.73 18.78
CA GLN A 27 6.41 1.29 19.93
C GLN A 27 5.03 0.68 20.16
N ILE A 28 4.54 -0.17 19.24
CA ILE A 28 3.26 -0.84 19.39
C ILE A 28 3.42 -2.02 20.36
N GLU A 29 2.76 -1.95 21.51
CA GLU A 29 2.75 -3.05 22.47
C GLU A 29 1.90 -4.23 21.98
N TRP A 30 2.38 -5.46 22.21
CA TRP A 30 1.84 -6.66 21.55
C TRP A 30 0.77 -7.43 22.34
N LYS A 31 0.24 -6.89 23.45
CA LYS A 31 -0.62 -7.68 24.36
C LYS A 31 -1.97 -7.02 24.68
N PRO A 32 -3.09 -7.74 24.44
CA PRO A 32 -3.29 -8.87 23.54
C PRO A 32 -3.93 -8.41 22.23
N PHE A 33 -3.12 -8.28 21.18
CA PHE A 33 -3.63 -8.20 19.82
C PHE A 33 -4.13 -9.59 19.42
N LYS A 34 -5.46 -9.77 19.37
CA LYS A 34 -6.12 -10.98 18.91
C LYS A 34 -6.69 -10.74 17.52
N ILE A 35 -6.45 -11.69 16.61
CA ILE A 35 -7.15 -11.75 15.34
C ILE A 35 -8.19 -12.86 15.49
N ASN A 36 -9.46 -12.51 15.40
CA ASN A 36 -10.53 -13.49 15.52
C ASN A 36 -10.94 -14.02 14.13
N PHE A 37 -10.21 -15.04 13.65
CA PHE A 37 -10.52 -15.65 12.36
C PHE A 37 -11.88 -16.37 12.33
N ASP A 38 -12.47 -16.73 13.47
CA ASP A 38 -13.80 -17.36 13.53
C ASP A 38 -14.92 -16.38 13.15
N GLN A 39 -14.64 -15.06 13.16
CA GLN A 39 -15.55 -14.00 12.75
C GLN A 39 -15.27 -13.50 11.32
N ALA A 40 -14.39 -14.17 10.57
CA ALA A 40 -14.08 -13.78 9.21
C ALA A 40 -15.31 -13.90 8.30
N GLU A 41 -15.90 -12.76 7.94
CA GLU A 41 -16.85 -12.70 6.84
C GLU A 41 -16.10 -12.96 5.52
N ALA A 42 -16.73 -13.69 4.61
CA ALA A 42 -16.13 -14.00 3.31
C ALA A 42 -15.86 -12.70 2.54
N GLY A 43 -14.58 -12.37 2.35
CA GLY A 43 -14.14 -11.17 1.62
C GLY A 43 -13.79 -9.96 2.49
N ALA A 44 -13.96 -10.02 3.81
CA ALA A 44 -13.52 -8.95 4.71
C ALA A 44 -11.99 -9.00 4.95
N PRO A 45 -11.31 -7.85 5.07
CA PRO A 45 -9.90 -7.81 5.40
C PRO A 45 -9.63 -8.29 6.83
N ILE A 46 -8.58 -9.11 7.02
CA ILE A 46 -8.16 -9.64 8.32
C ILE A 46 -7.91 -8.52 9.35
N ALA A 47 -7.51 -7.33 8.88
CA ALA A 47 -7.29 -6.20 9.77
C ALA A 47 -8.57 -5.69 10.46
N GLU A 48 -9.77 -5.98 9.95
CA GLU A 48 -11.03 -5.70 10.67
C GLU A 48 -11.26 -6.67 11.83
N LEU A 49 -10.65 -7.86 11.76
CA LEU A 49 -10.73 -8.88 12.81
C LEU A 49 -9.73 -8.64 13.95
N ALA A 50 -8.91 -7.59 13.82
CA ALA A 50 -7.88 -7.24 14.79
C ALA A 50 -8.45 -6.40 15.93
N GLU A 51 -8.36 -6.94 17.14
CA GLU A 51 -8.69 -6.19 18.35
C GLU A 51 -7.44 -5.49 18.89
N PHE A 52 -7.46 -4.15 18.93
CA PHE A 52 -6.45 -3.34 19.61
C PHE A 52 -7.02 -2.03 20.14
N GLU A 53 -6.39 -1.52 21.20
CA GLU A 53 -6.68 -0.20 21.74
C GLU A 53 -5.78 0.83 21.05
N LEU A 54 -6.37 1.84 20.43
CA LEU A 54 -5.63 2.95 19.84
C LEU A 54 -5.11 3.87 20.95
N ASP A 55 -3.79 3.91 21.14
CA ASP A 55 -3.14 4.95 21.96
C ASP A 55 -3.16 6.26 21.19
N ILE A 56 -4.21 7.06 21.43
CA ILE A 56 -4.47 8.33 20.73
C ILE A 56 -3.32 9.34 20.92
N PRO A 57 -2.78 9.55 22.15
CA PRO A 57 -1.59 10.40 22.33
C PRO A 57 -0.39 9.98 21.50
N ARG A 58 -0.16 8.67 21.34
CA ARG A 58 0.92 8.14 20.48
C ARG A 58 0.63 8.37 19.00
N TYR A 59 -0.57 8.06 18.54
CA TYR A 59 -0.96 8.27 17.14
C TYR A 59 -0.84 9.75 16.74
N LYS A 60 -1.29 10.67 17.61
CA LYS A 60 -1.10 12.11 17.44
C LYS A 60 0.36 12.48 17.26
N ARG A 61 1.24 11.94 18.12
CA ARG A 61 2.67 12.23 18.09
C ARG A 61 3.30 11.81 16.76
N TRP A 62 2.92 10.64 16.22
CA TRP A 62 3.41 10.19 14.91
C TRP A 62 2.99 11.11 13.77
N ILE A 63 1.75 11.61 13.79
CA ILE A 63 1.29 12.61 12.82
C ILE A 63 2.10 13.91 12.93
N MET A 64 2.41 14.35 14.15
CA MET A 64 3.24 15.55 14.37
C MET A 64 4.67 15.34 13.86
N GLU A 65 5.30 14.20 14.17
CA GLU A 65 6.64 13.85 13.66
C GLU A 65 6.68 13.78 12.13
N LEU A 66 5.59 13.31 11.50
CA LEU A 66 5.44 13.31 10.04
C LEU A 66 5.33 14.73 9.47
N ILE A 67 4.54 15.59 10.12
CA ILE A 67 4.42 17.00 9.73
C ILE A 67 5.80 17.68 9.77
N ASP A 68 6.54 17.50 10.87
CA ASP A 68 7.88 18.08 11.02
C ASP A 68 8.83 17.62 9.91
N LEU A 69 8.82 16.32 9.58
CA LEU A 69 9.60 15.77 8.47
C LEU A 69 9.17 16.37 7.11
N MET A 70 7.87 16.53 6.87
CA MET A 70 7.37 17.12 5.63
C MET A 70 7.78 18.58 5.49
N ILE A 71 7.80 19.35 6.60
CA ILE A 71 8.25 20.74 6.62
C ILE A 71 9.76 20.83 6.36
N GLU A 72 10.56 19.92 6.89
CA GLU A 72 12.00 19.87 6.63
C GLU A 72 12.30 19.71 5.13
N PHE A 73 11.57 18.84 4.45
CA PHE A 73 11.72 18.60 3.00
C PHE A 73 11.02 19.67 2.13
N LYS A 74 9.93 20.28 2.62
CA LYS A 74 9.13 21.28 1.89
C LYS A 74 8.74 22.44 2.82
N PRO A 75 9.66 23.35 3.11
CA PRO A 75 9.40 24.48 4.01
C PRO A 75 8.22 25.36 3.58
N GLU A 76 7.91 25.41 2.28
CA GLU A 76 6.75 26.12 1.74
C GLU A 76 5.40 25.61 2.25
N LEU A 77 5.34 24.39 2.79
CA LEU A 77 4.13 23.79 3.37
C LEU A 77 3.96 24.10 4.87
N GLU A 78 4.92 24.77 5.52
CA GLU A 78 4.91 24.99 6.98
C GLU A 78 3.62 25.65 7.48
N LEU A 79 3.20 26.74 6.83
CA LEU A 79 1.99 27.48 7.22
C LEU A 79 0.76 26.58 7.16
N GLU A 80 0.69 25.74 6.14
CA GLU A 80 -0.44 24.87 5.85
C GLU A 80 -0.50 23.68 6.83
N LEU A 81 0.64 23.01 7.03
CA LEU A 81 0.75 21.87 7.94
C LEU A 81 0.59 22.29 9.41
N SER A 82 1.01 23.50 9.77
CA SER A 82 0.85 24.03 11.14
C SER A 82 -0.62 24.22 11.53
N LYS A 83 -1.52 24.53 10.58
CA LYS A 83 -2.96 24.64 10.85
C LYS A 83 -3.52 23.31 11.36
N ILE A 84 -3.07 22.20 10.77
CA ILE A 84 -3.55 20.85 11.09
C ILE A 84 -3.30 20.50 12.55
N LEU A 85 -2.21 20.97 13.16
CA LEU A 85 -1.87 20.67 14.56
C LEU A 85 -3.01 21.03 15.52
N SER A 86 -3.73 22.13 15.23
CA SER A 86 -4.89 22.58 16.02
C SER A 86 -6.15 21.75 15.82
N LEU A 87 -6.23 21.00 14.70
CA LEU A 87 -7.37 20.17 14.31
C LEU A 87 -7.26 18.72 14.81
N LEU A 88 -6.08 18.30 15.31
CA LEU A 88 -5.82 16.95 15.85
C LEU A 88 -6.43 16.77 17.26
N THR A 89 -7.76 16.88 17.35
CA THR A 89 -8.54 16.50 18.54
C THR A 89 -8.61 14.98 18.66
N GLU A 90 -9.03 14.47 19.83
CA GLU A 90 -9.23 13.04 20.04
C GLU A 90 -10.23 12.44 19.04
N GLU A 91 -11.35 13.13 18.82
CA GLU A 91 -12.38 12.74 17.84
C GLU A 91 -11.82 12.70 16.41
N THR A 92 -11.09 13.75 16.01
CA THR A 92 -10.45 13.79 14.69
C THR A 92 -9.50 12.61 14.50
N LEU A 93 -8.70 12.28 15.51
CA LEU A 93 -7.71 11.20 15.42
C LEU A 93 -8.36 9.82 15.32
N ILE A 94 -9.45 9.57 16.06
CA ILE A 94 -10.23 8.33 15.95
C ILE A 94 -10.83 8.21 14.54
N ASN A 95 -11.45 9.29 14.04
CA ASN A 95 -12.02 9.30 12.69
C ASN A 95 -10.94 9.11 11.63
N TRP A 96 -9.85 9.86 11.68
CA TRP A 96 -8.74 9.72 10.73
C TRP A 96 -8.18 8.30 10.69
N PHE A 97 -8.05 7.66 11.85
CA PHE A 97 -7.59 6.28 11.91
C PHE A 97 -8.54 5.33 11.18
N GLY A 98 -9.85 5.40 11.49
CA GLY A 98 -10.87 4.55 10.87
C GLY A 98 -11.07 4.84 9.38
N GLU A 99 -11.16 6.10 8.99
CA GLU A 99 -11.40 6.51 7.61
C GLU A 99 -10.19 6.23 6.71
N ALA A 100 -8.96 6.37 7.24
CA ALA A 100 -7.76 5.92 6.53
C ALA A 100 -7.75 4.40 6.32
N PHE A 101 -8.24 3.64 7.31
CA PHE A 101 -8.31 2.19 7.22
C PHE A 101 -9.16 1.73 6.01
N PHE A 102 -10.35 2.31 5.86
CA PHE A 102 -11.29 2.05 4.76
C PHE A 102 -11.00 2.83 3.47
N VAL A 103 -9.96 3.68 3.47
CA VAL A 103 -9.57 4.52 2.32
C VAL A 103 -10.73 5.44 1.89
N ASP A 104 -11.47 6.01 2.84
CA ASP A 104 -12.58 6.92 2.54
C ASP A 104 -12.06 8.31 2.11
N TYR A 105 -11.78 8.44 0.82
CA TYR A 105 -11.39 9.70 0.20
C TYR A 105 -12.48 10.79 0.33
N THR A 106 -13.75 10.41 0.44
CA THR A 106 -14.86 11.38 0.56
C THR A 106 -14.84 12.07 1.90
N TYR A 107 -14.58 11.34 2.98
CA TYR A 107 -14.39 11.92 4.31
C TYR A 107 -13.26 12.95 4.31
N PHE A 108 -12.06 12.57 3.85
CA PHE A 108 -10.90 13.45 3.89
C PHE A 108 -11.04 14.67 2.97
N LYS A 109 -11.67 14.50 1.80
CA LYS A 109 -11.98 15.63 0.92
C LYS A 109 -12.88 16.65 1.62
N ARG A 110 -13.97 16.18 2.25
CA ARG A 110 -14.88 17.05 3.01
C ARG A 110 -14.18 17.72 4.19
N PHE A 111 -13.39 16.98 4.95
CA PHE A 111 -12.59 17.51 6.05
C PHE A 111 -11.66 18.64 5.57
N SER A 112 -10.99 18.42 4.44
CA SER A 112 -10.10 19.42 3.86
C SER A 112 -10.83 20.68 3.40
N GLU A 113 -11.99 20.52 2.75
CA GLU A 113 -12.86 21.63 2.33
C GLU A 113 -13.39 22.44 3.53
N GLU A 114 -13.88 21.76 4.58
CA GLU A 114 -14.42 22.38 5.79
C GLU A 114 -13.38 23.19 6.58
N HIS A 115 -12.11 22.79 6.51
CA HIS A 115 -11.00 23.43 7.23
C HIS A 115 -10.09 24.29 6.35
N GLU A 116 -10.44 24.49 5.07
CA GLU A 116 -9.65 25.25 4.09
C GLU A 116 -8.18 24.82 4.03
N ILE A 117 -7.97 23.49 3.98
CA ILE A 117 -6.64 22.89 3.84
C ILE A 117 -6.45 22.10 2.55
N LEU A 118 -5.20 21.84 2.17
CA LEU A 118 -4.85 21.07 0.98
C LEU A 118 -5.44 19.65 1.02
N GLU A 119 -6.22 19.31 -0.03
CA GLU A 119 -7.10 18.14 -0.08
C GLU A 119 -6.45 16.82 0.32
N SER A 120 -5.24 16.54 -0.17
CA SER A 120 -4.57 15.25 0.00
C SER A 120 -3.80 15.11 1.32
N ILE A 121 -3.57 16.21 2.04
CA ILE A 121 -2.68 16.20 3.22
C ILE A 121 -3.28 15.41 4.38
N PRO A 122 -4.55 15.64 4.81
CA PRO A 122 -5.14 14.87 5.92
C PRO A 122 -5.10 13.36 5.70
N GLN A 123 -5.52 12.92 4.51
CA GLN A 123 -5.51 11.50 4.15
C GLN A 123 -4.08 10.94 4.17
N PHE A 124 -3.11 11.68 3.61
CA PHE A 124 -1.72 11.25 3.60
C PHE A 124 -1.17 11.07 5.03
N LEU A 125 -1.41 12.05 5.91
CA LEU A 125 -0.97 11.97 7.30
C LEU A 125 -1.60 10.78 8.03
N ALA A 126 -2.91 10.60 7.87
CA ALA A 126 -3.66 9.52 8.51
C ALA A 126 -3.20 8.13 8.02
N GLU A 127 -3.09 7.95 6.70
CA GLU A 127 -2.65 6.70 6.05
C GLU A 127 -1.20 6.35 6.43
N VAL A 128 -0.27 7.31 6.38
CA VAL A 128 1.14 7.05 6.71
C VAL A 128 1.30 6.65 8.18
N ALA A 129 0.59 7.29 9.10
CA ALA A 129 0.62 6.97 10.52
C ALA A 129 -0.14 5.67 10.86
N LEU A 130 -1.09 5.23 10.02
CA LEU A 130 -1.81 3.96 10.16
C LEU A 130 -0.96 2.74 9.76
N ARG A 131 -0.07 2.87 8.77
CA ARG A 131 0.69 1.72 8.22
C ARG A 131 1.47 0.87 9.24
N PRO A 132 2.12 1.43 10.28
CA PRO A 132 2.76 0.62 11.32
C PRO A 132 1.80 -0.39 11.96
N PHE A 133 0.55 -0.02 12.21
CA PHE A 133 -0.47 -0.93 12.72
C PHE A 133 -0.73 -2.04 11.71
N LEU A 134 -1.06 -1.70 10.46
CA LEU A 134 -1.33 -2.68 9.39
C LEU A 134 -0.17 -3.66 9.18
N LYS A 135 1.08 -3.21 9.30
CA LYS A 135 2.28 -4.07 9.23
C LYS A 135 2.32 -5.09 10.37
N VAL A 136 2.00 -4.68 11.61
CA VAL A 136 1.90 -5.59 12.76
C VAL A 136 0.79 -6.63 12.55
N ILE A 137 -0.35 -6.21 12.01
CA ILE A 137 -1.45 -7.12 11.67
C ILE A 137 -0.99 -8.15 10.65
N ALA A 138 -0.38 -7.68 9.56
CA ALA A 138 0.11 -8.53 8.47
C ALA A 138 1.13 -9.57 8.96
N GLU A 139 2.09 -9.16 9.80
CA GLU A 139 3.10 -10.08 10.36
C GLU A 139 2.47 -11.20 11.20
N LYS A 140 1.42 -10.90 11.96
CA LYS A 140 0.70 -11.90 12.75
C LYS A 140 -0.16 -12.81 11.89
N ALA A 141 -0.79 -12.26 10.86
CA ALA A 141 -1.68 -12.98 9.95
C ALA A 141 -0.93 -13.76 8.85
N GLN A 142 0.38 -13.59 8.74
CA GLN A 142 1.19 -14.14 7.65
C GLN A 142 1.02 -15.68 7.47
N PRO A 143 0.98 -16.51 8.54
CA PRO A 143 0.73 -17.95 8.41
C PRO A 143 -0.64 -18.29 7.82
N GLU A 144 -1.66 -17.51 8.10
CA GLU A 144 -3.01 -17.66 7.55
C GLU A 144 -3.07 -17.17 6.11
N VAL A 145 -2.44 -16.03 5.80
CA VAL A 145 -2.32 -15.48 4.44
C VAL A 145 -1.71 -16.51 3.49
N GLU A 146 -0.66 -17.22 3.89
CA GLU A 146 -0.01 -18.25 3.07
C GLU A 146 -0.88 -19.47 2.77
N ARG A 147 -1.94 -19.70 3.56
CA ARG A 147 -2.89 -20.81 3.37
C ARG A 147 -4.13 -20.42 2.57
N MET A 148 -4.38 -19.13 2.41
CA MET A 148 -5.55 -18.63 1.70
C MET A 148 -5.38 -18.77 0.19
N ASN A 149 -6.47 -19.09 -0.51
CA ASN A 149 -6.54 -18.96 -1.96
C ASN A 149 -7.00 -17.52 -2.28
N ILE A 150 -6.03 -16.60 -2.34
CA ILE A 150 -6.26 -15.15 -2.39
C ILE A 150 -6.43 -14.70 -3.84
N SER A 151 -7.42 -13.83 -4.11
CA SER A 151 -7.50 -13.14 -5.40
C SER A 151 -7.84 -11.65 -5.26
N GLU A 152 -7.35 -10.88 -6.24
CA GLU A 152 -7.51 -9.42 -6.52
C GLU A 152 -7.10 -8.41 -5.44
N TYR A 153 -7.28 -8.71 -4.14
CA TYR A 153 -6.96 -7.81 -3.04
C TYR A 153 -6.08 -8.47 -1.99
N CYS A 154 -5.34 -7.65 -1.25
CA CYS A 154 -4.61 -8.09 -0.07
C CYS A 154 -5.63 -8.56 0.99
N PRO A 155 -5.50 -9.80 1.50
CA PRO A 155 -6.45 -10.32 2.48
C PRO A 155 -6.33 -9.61 3.84
N VAL A 156 -5.24 -8.87 4.08
CA VAL A 156 -5.04 -8.17 5.35
C VAL A 156 -5.68 -6.80 5.36
N CYS A 157 -5.43 -5.97 4.35
CA CYS A 157 -5.82 -4.55 4.37
C CYS A 157 -6.63 -4.11 3.14
N PHE A 158 -7.05 -5.08 2.32
CA PHE A 158 -7.86 -4.89 1.11
C PHE A 158 -7.22 -4.02 0.01
N GLU A 159 -5.92 -3.75 0.09
CA GLU A 159 -5.18 -3.07 -0.97
C GLU A 159 -5.20 -3.88 -2.28
N PRO A 160 -5.43 -3.27 -3.46
CA PRO A 160 -5.34 -3.97 -4.74
C PRO A 160 -3.99 -4.66 -4.96
N VAL A 161 -4.03 -5.88 -5.51
CA VAL A 161 -2.83 -6.64 -5.88
C VAL A 161 -2.18 -6.02 -7.12
N ARG A 162 -1.16 -5.19 -6.92
CA ARG A 162 -0.47 -4.49 -8.03
C ARG A 162 1.04 -4.75 -8.14
N LEU A 163 1.65 -5.41 -7.16
CA LEU A 163 3.09 -5.63 -7.13
C LEU A 163 3.44 -7.06 -6.70
N ALA A 164 4.34 -7.67 -7.46
CA ALA A 164 5.01 -8.91 -7.11
C ALA A 164 6.52 -8.79 -7.32
N THR A 165 7.27 -9.61 -6.60
CA THR A 165 8.70 -9.80 -6.77
C THR A 165 9.00 -11.24 -7.16
N LEU A 166 10.25 -11.49 -7.57
CA LEU A 166 10.74 -12.85 -7.79
C LEU A 166 11.65 -13.27 -6.63
N ASP A 167 11.38 -14.44 -6.06
CA ASP A 167 12.24 -15.03 -5.03
C ASP A 167 13.53 -15.62 -5.61
N GLU A 168 14.36 -16.21 -4.76
CA GLU A 168 15.65 -16.80 -5.14
C GLU A 168 15.51 -17.95 -6.17
N GLU A 169 14.38 -18.66 -6.19
CA GLU A 169 14.06 -19.71 -7.15
C GLU A 169 13.31 -19.19 -8.39
N GLY A 170 13.02 -17.88 -8.45
CA GLY A 170 12.28 -17.26 -9.54
C GLY A 170 10.76 -17.45 -9.46
N LYS A 171 10.23 -17.85 -8.31
CA LYS A 171 8.78 -17.93 -8.06
C LYS A 171 8.23 -16.53 -7.84
N LYS A 172 7.00 -16.32 -8.31
CA LYS A 172 6.27 -15.05 -8.15
C LYS A 172 5.77 -14.96 -6.70
N VAL A 173 6.17 -13.89 -6.01
CA VAL A 173 5.71 -13.54 -4.66
C VAL A 173 4.96 -12.23 -4.75
N ILE A 174 3.65 -12.25 -4.53
CA ILE A 174 2.85 -11.03 -4.43
C ILE A 174 3.17 -10.36 -3.09
N GLN A 175 3.33 -9.05 -3.10
CA GLN A 175 3.63 -8.27 -1.89
C GLN A 175 2.77 -7.02 -1.83
N CYS A 176 2.06 -6.83 -0.71
CA CYS A 176 1.23 -5.66 -0.51
C CYS A 176 2.10 -4.44 -0.16
N PRO A 177 2.06 -3.34 -0.94
CA PRO A 177 2.86 -2.14 -0.64
C PRO A 177 2.32 -1.33 0.56
N ARG A 178 1.10 -1.61 1.03
CA ARG A 178 0.45 -0.94 2.16
C ARG A 178 0.77 -1.59 3.50
N CYS A 179 0.50 -2.88 3.64
CA CYS A 179 0.68 -3.63 4.91
C CYS A 179 1.86 -4.63 4.91
N HIS A 180 2.52 -4.85 3.77
CA HIS A 180 3.64 -5.78 3.60
C HIS A 180 3.32 -7.29 3.70
N ALA A 181 2.04 -7.67 3.81
CA ALA A 181 1.65 -9.07 3.66
C ALA A 181 2.10 -9.63 2.30
N HIS A 182 2.48 -10.90 2.25
CA HIS A 182 2.98 -11.53 1.03
C HIS A 182 2.50 -12.97 0.87
N TRP A 183 2.43 -13.46 -0.38
CA TRP A 183 2.09 -14.86 -0.66
C TRP A 183 2.62 -15.29 -2.03
N HIS A 184 2.83 -16.59 -2.20
CA HIS A 184 3.23 -17.14 -3.49
C HIS A 184 2.02 -17.28 -4.42
N ALA A 185 2.26 -17.02 -5.70
CA ALA A 185 1.28 -17.25 -6.76
C ALA A 185 1.95 -17.91 -7.98
N LYS A 186 1.16 -18.58 -8.83
CA LYS A 186 1.72 -19.21 -10.03
C LYS A 186 2.24 -18.13 -10.97
N ARG A 187 3.39 -18.39 -11.59
CA ARG A 187 4.05 -17.42 -12.48
C ARG A 187 3.18 -17.04 -13.69
N LEU A 188 2.41 -17.99 -14.21
CA LEU A 188 1.52 -17.83 -15.36
C LEU A 188 0.05 -17.97 -14.94
N GLU A 189 -0.34 -17.15 -13.98
CA GLU A 189 -1.72 -17.03 -13.48
C GLU A 189 -2.00 -15.56 -13.23
N CYS A 190 -3.17 -15.09 -13.67
CA CYS A 190 -3.61 -13.72 -13.41
C CYS A 190 -3.91 -13.55 -11.92
N SER A 191 -3.23 -12.60 -11.28
CA SER A 191 -3.40 -12.29 -9.85
C SER A 191 -4.77 -11.70 -9.48
N HIS A 192 -5.59 -11.37 -10.49
CA HIS A 192 -6.92 -10.77 -10.30
C HIS A 192 -8.05 -11.80 -10.47
N CYS A 193 -8.12 -12.47 -11.62
CA CYS A 193 -9.23 -13.38 -11.95
C CYS A 193 -8.86 -14.88 -11.88
N GLY A 194 -7.62 -15.24 -11.56
CA GLY A 194 -7.16 -16.63 -11.51
C GLY A 194 -7.05 -17.31 -12.87
N ASN A 195 -7.15 -16.57 -13.98
CA ASN A 195 -6.95 -17.13 -15.32
C ASN A 195 -5.54 -17.72 -15.45
N GLU A 196 -5.44 -18.96 -15.93
CA GLU A 196 -4.18 -19.69 -16.17
C GLU A 196 -3.90 -19.90 -17.68
N ASP A 197 -4.79 -19.43 -18.56
CA ASP A 197 -4.61 -19.58 -20.01
C ASP A 197 -3.49 -18.69 -20.54
N HIS A 198 -2.35 -19.31 -20.84
CA HIS A 198 -1.14 -18.66 -21.37
C HIS A 198 -1.35 -17.91 -22.68
N THR A 199 -2.42 -18.20 -23.44
CA THR A 199 -2.71 -17.48 -24.68
C THR A 199 -3.34 -16.10 -24.44
N THR A 200 -3.84 -15.85 -23.22
CA THR A 200 -4.51 -14.60 -22.81
C THR A 200 -3.77 -13.89 -21.66
N ILE A 201 -2.58 -14.38 -21.30
CA ILE A 201 -1.65 -13.75 -20.35
C ILE A 201 -0.44 -13.28 -21.13
N HIS A 202 -0.15 -11.99 -21.06
CA HIS A 202 0.99 -11.39 -21.74
C HIS A 202 1.92 -10.68 -20.76
N PHE A 203 3.15 -10.48 -21.19
CA PHE A 203 4.15 -9.72 -20.46
C PHE A 203 4.56 -8.52 -21.30
N LEU A 204 4.38 -7.33 -20.74
CA LEU A 204 4.89 -6.11 -21.30
C LEU A 204 6.21 -5.75 -20.62
N SER A 205 7.11 -5.12 -21.36
CA SER A 205 8.42 -4.67 -20.88
C SER A 205 8.78 -3.34 -21.51
N ILE A 206 9.45 -2.48 -20.76
CA ILE A 206 9.99 -1.22 -21.26
C ILE A 206 11.45 -1.45 -21.66
N GLU A 207 11.85 -0.93 -22.82
CA GLU A 207 13.22 -1.05 -23.32
C GLU A 207 14.22 -0.47 -22.31
N GLY A 208 15.25 -1.26 -21.98
CA GLY A 208 16.27 -0.88 -20.99
C GLY A 208 15.94 -1.22 -19.53
N GLU A 209 14.78 -1.82 -19.24
CA GLU A 209 14.34 -2.19 -17.88
C GLU A 209 14.08 -3.69 -17.72
N SER A 210 15.08 -4.52 -17.99
CA SER A 210 14.96 -6.00 -17.93
C SER A 210 14.60 -6.57 -16.55
N ALA A 211 14.76 -5.79 -15.47
CA ALA A 211 14.39 -6.19 -14.12
C ALA A 211 12.88 -6.06 -13.84
N MET A 212 12.13 -5.40 -14.73
CA MET A 212 10.74 -5.02 -14.50
C MET A 212 9.87 -5.52 -15.64
N GLN A 213 8.82 -6.24 -15.29
CA GLN A 213 7.83 -6.73 -16.25
C GLN A 213 6.43 -6.38 -15.77
N ILE A 214 5.50 -6.25 -16.70
CA ILE A 214 4.08 -6.08 -16.39
C ILE A 214 3.37 -7.31 -16.92
N GLN A 215 2.80 -8.12 -16.03
CA GLN A 215 1.94 -9.22 -16.43
C GLN A 215 0.52 -8.69 -16.60
N VAL A 216 -0.06 -8.87 -17.78
CA VAL A 216 -1.41 -8.41 -18.15
C VAL A 216 -2.31 -9.58 -18.52
N CYS A 217 -3.62 -9.42 -18.36
CA CYS A 217 -4.60 -10.45 -18.71
C CYS A 217 -5.73 -9.90 -19.60
N GLU A 218 -5.92 -10.49 -20.77
CA GLU A 218 -6.96 -10.09 -21.73
C GLU A 218 -8.39 -10.48 -21.30
N GLN A 219 -8.52 -11.41 -20.34
CA GLN A 219 -9.84 -11.82 -19.85
C GLN A 219 -10.47 -10.76 -18.95
N CYS A 220 -9.69 -10.16 -18.05
CA CYS A 220 -10.16 -9.22 -17.03
C CYS A 220 -9.60 -7.80 -17.16
N ASN A 221 -8.71 -7.56 -18.13
CA ASN A 221 -7.94 -6.33 -18.32
C ASN A 221 -7.10 -5.93 -17.09
N GLY A 222 -6.84 -6.85 -16.16
CA GLY A 222 -6.03 -6.61 -14.98
C GLY A 222 -4.54 -6.71 -15.29
N TYR A 223 -3.71 -5.96 -14.55
CA TYR A 223 -2.26 -6.11 -14.58
C TYR A 223 -1.62 -6.22 -13.19
N ILE A 224 -0.39 -6.72 -13.16
CA ILE A 224 0.49 -6.69 -11.98
C ILE A 224 1.94 -6.40 -12.42
N LYS A 225 2.62 -5.52 -11.68
CA LYS A 225 4.06 -5.28 -11.84
C LYS A 225 4.84 -6.44 -11.22
N ILE A 226 5.82 -6.99 -11.93
CA ILE A 226 6.72 -8.04 -11.46
C ILE A 226 8.14 -7.51 -11.51
N ILE A 227 8.78 -7.41 -10.35
CA ILE A 227 10.12 -6.83 -10.21
C ILE A 227 11.11 -7.90 -9.74
N ASP A 228 12.16 -8.15 -10.53
CA ASP A 228 13.29 -8.96 -10.14
C ASP A 228 14.22 -8.16 -9.21
N THR A 229 14.07 -8.38 -7.91
CA THR A 229 14.83 -7.66 -6.89
C THR A 229 16.30 -8.09 -6.80
N LYS A 230 16.71 -9.18 -7.48
CA LYS A 230 18.11 -9.64 -7.49
C LYS A 230 19.04 -8.69 -8.23
N GLN A 231 18.49 -7.85 -9.10
CA GLN A 231 19.24 -6.86 -9.86
C GLN A 231 19.55 -5.60 -9.03
N PHE A 232 19.06 -5.52 -7.78
CA PHE A 232 19.31 -4.41 -6.88
C PHE A 232 20.46 -4.74 -5.91
N ILE A 233 21.39 -3.80 -5.72
CA ILE A 233 22.49 -3.92 -4.74
C ILE A 233 21.93 -4.01 -3.31
N THR A 234 20.98 -3.13 -3.01
CA THR A 234 20.22 -3.13 -1.76
C THR A 234 18.75 -3.26 -2.13
N LYS A 235 18.10 -4.32 -1.66
CA LYS A 235 16.67 -4.57 -1.91
C LYS A 235 15.85 -3.45 -1.26
N PRO A 236 15.15 -2.59 -2.03
CA PRO A 236 14.27 -1.57 -1.47
C PRO A 236 13.08 -2.22 -0.76
N SER A 237 12.44 -1.50 0.15
CA SER A 237 11.17 -1.98 0.74
C SER A 237 10.10 -2.12 -0.36
N VAL A 238 9.10 -2.97 -0.13
CA VAL A 238 7.98 -3.13 -1.07
C VAL A 238 7.26 -1.81 -1.35
N ALA A 239 7.06 -0.97 -0.33
CA ALA A 239 6.46 0.35 -0.50
C ALA A 239 7.30 1.27 -1.41
N LEU A 240 8.63 1.23 -1.26
CA LEU A 240 9.52 2.01 -2.11
C LEU A 240 9.60 1.44 -3.53
N LEU A 241 9.58 0.11 -3.69
CA LEU A 241 9.50 -0.54 -5.01
C LEU A 241 8.23 -0.14 -5.76
N ASP A 242 7.08 -0.10 -5.09
CA ASP A 242 5.80 0.33 -5.68
C ASP A 242 5.90 1.76 -6.21
N LEU A 243 6.44 2.68 -5.41
CA LEU A 243 6.66 4.07 -5.81
C LEU A 243 7.65 4.19 -6.99
N LEU A 244 8.79 3.52 -6.91
CA LEU A 244 9.84 3.62 -7.93
C LEU A 244 9.42 3.05 -9.28
N SER A 245 8.39 2.20 -9.30
CA SER A 245 7.84 1.55 -10.48
C SER A 245 6.54 2.18 -10.99
N ILE A 246 6.17 3.39 -10.54
CA ILE A 246 4.91 4.05 -10.92
C ILE A 246 4.76 4.28 -12.43
N HIS A 247 5.87 4.43 -13.16
CA HIS A 247 5.84 4.55 -14.62
C HIS A 247 5.36 3.28 -15.33
N LEU A 248 5.49 2.11 -14.69
CA LEU A 248 4.92 0.86 -15.20
C LEU A 248 3.40 0.86 -15.10
N ASP A 249 2.84 1.45 -14.04
CA ASP A 249 1.39 1.59 -13.88
C ASP A 249 0.83 2.50 -14.99
N ILE A 250 1.51 3.62 -15.27
CA ILE A 250 1.15 4.53 -16.39
C ILE A 250 1.22 3.78 -17.72
N PHE A 251 2.31 3.06 -17.99
CA PHE A 251 2.46 2.30 -19.22
C PHE A 251 1.37 1.23 -19.40
N ALA A 252 1.00 0.51 -18.33
CA ALA A 252 -0.07 -0.47 -18.38
C ALA A 252 -1.44 0.18 -18.66
N GLN A 253 -1.73 1.30 -18.00
CA GLN A 253 -2.98 2.04 -18.15
C GLN A 253 -3.14 2.65 -19.55
N ASP A 254 -2.07 3.20 -20.12
CA ASP A 254 -2.06 3.70 -21.50
C ASP A 254 -2.33 2.59 -22.52
N ASN A 255 -2.06 1.33 -22.17
CA ASN A 255 -2.37 0.13 -22.97
C ASN A 255 -3.74 -0.49 -22.64
N GLY A 256 -4.58 0.18 -21.84
CA GLY A 256 -5.96 -0.25 -21.55
C GLY A 256 -6.11 -1.27 -20.43
N TYR A 257 -5.10 -1.41 -19.55
CA TYR A 257 -5.16 -2.30 -18.39
C TYR A 257 -5.35 -1.53 -17.08
N SER A 258 -5.98 -2.17 -16.09
CA SER A 258 -6.28 -1.59 -14.78
C SER A 258 -5.65 -2.37 -13.63
N PRO A 259 -5.22 -1.72 -12.52
CA PRO A 259 -4.71 -2.42 -11.34
C PRO A 259 -5.82 -3.14 -10.54
N VAL A 260 -7.08 -2.97 -10.95
CA VAL A 260 -8.25 -3.66 -10.43
C VAL A 260 -8.99 -4.27 -11.61
N ARG A 261 -9.57 -5.45 -11.45
CA ARG A 261 -10.40 -6.08 -12.48
C ARG A 261 -11.48 -5.12 -12.98
N GLU A 262 -11.55 -4.94 -14.29
CA GLU A 262 -12.76 -4.43 -14.92
C GLU A 262 -13.73 -5.60 -15.11
N LYS A 263 -14.90 -5.55 -14.50
CA LYS A 263 -15.96 -6.51 -14.84
C LYS A 263 -16.35 -6.22 -16.29
N LYS A 264 -16.02 -7.12 -17.23
CA LYS A 264 -16.68 -7.13 -18.55
C LYS A 264 -18.18 -7.19 -18.29
N VAL A 265 -18.88 -6.09 -18.54
CA VAL A 265 -20.33 -6.08 -18.64
C VAL A 265 -20.62 -6.91 -19.89
N ILE A 266 -21.00 -8.17 -19.69
CA ILE A 266 -21.50 -9.00 -20.78
C ILE A 266 -22.87 -8.41 -21.12
N HIS A 267 -22.94 -7.65 -22.21
CA HIS A 267 -24.19 -7.18 -22.80
C HIS A 267 -24.90 -8.32 -23.53
#